data_AF-A0A165VGX1-F1
#
_entry.id   AF-A0A165VGX1-F1
#
_cell.length_a   1.000
_cell.length_b   1.000
_cell.length_c   1.000
_cell.angle_alpha   90.00
_cell.angle_beta   90.00
_cell.angle_gamma   90.00
#
_symmetry.space_group_name_H-M   'P 1'
#
loop_
_entity.id
_entity.type
_entity.pdbx_description
1 polymer ?
#
loop_
_entity_poly.entity_id
_entity_poly.type
_entity_poly.pdbx_seq_one_letter_code
_entity_poly.pdbx_strand_id
1 'polypeptide(L)'
;LLIAHCGSSTLANRLGPYKGCLSCKEPGRAPRDHIGQAGSTSMLAQGEPCGVYTLSCAKGLRCVPLPQEHSPLQALLQGRGFCTKHSRTSPTERPHPTGPHPSHSGEIEKAPCRKLLNSVLRGVELTIFLSDRDIYIPNCDTLGFYRKKQC
;
A
#
# COMPACT_ATOMS: atom_id res chain seq x y z
N LEU A 1 59.83 14.49 -14.06
CA LEU A 1 59.25 15.81 -14.44
C LEU A 1 57.73 15.70 -14.35
N LEU A 2 57.03 16.73 -13.87
CA LEU A 2 55.57 16.76 -13.59
C LEU A 2 54.72 17.25 -14.79
N ILE A 3 53.38 17.33 -14.58
CA ILE A 3 52.29 17.98 -15.38
C ILE A 3 51.60 17.06 -16.43
N ALA A 4 50.26 16.90 -16.51
CA ALA A 4 49.17 17.27 -15.56
C ALA A 4 47.87 16.41 -15.63
N HIS A 5 46.79 16.85 -16.32
CA HIS A 5 45.37 16.49 -16.03
C HIS A 5 44.40 16.58 -17.23
N CYS A 6 43.15 16.09 -17.00
CA CYS A 6 41.86 16.44 -17.66
C CYS A 6 41.49 15.68 -18.97
N GLY A 7 40.23 15.34 -19.29
CA GLY A 7 38.94 15.43 -18.58
C GLY A 7 37.73 15.13 -19.51
N SER A 8 36.64 14.58 -18.94
CA SER A 8 35.26 14.39 -19.48
C SER A 8 34.92 14.54 -20.98
N SER A 9 34.25 13.52 -21.56
CA SER A 9 32.78 13.53 -21.80
C SER A 9 32.30 12.49 -22.83
N THR A 10 31.14 11.87 -22.59
CA THR A 10 30.34 11.19 -23.63
C THR A 10 28.85 11.46 -23.41
N LEU A 11 28.23 12.16 -24.36
CA LEU A 11 26.78 12.38 -24.42
C LEU A 11 26.27 11.88 -25.76
N ALA A 12 25.39 10.86 -25.76
CA ALA A 12 24.50 10.58 -26.87
C ALA A 12 23.31 9.68 -26.46
N ASN A 13 22.14 10.31 -26.40
CA ASN A 13 20.78 9.78 -26.44
C ASN A 13 20.56 8.29 -26.83
N ARG A 14 19.70 7.60 -26.06
CA ARG A 14 18.70 6.69 -26.64
C ARG A 14 17.31 7.02 -26.10
N LEU A 15 16.35 7.08 -27.03
CA LEU A 15 14.93 7.42 -26.79
C LEU A 15 14.20 6.34 -25.99
N GLY A 16 13.27 6.77 -25.13
CA GLY A 16 12.25 5.94 -24.48
C GLY A 16 11.04 6.83 -24.08
N PRO A 17 9.79 6.46 -24.40
CA PRO A 17 8.69 7.43 -24.42
C PRO A 17 7.98 7.60 -23.07
N TYR A 18 8.03 8.80 -22.50
CA TYR A 18 7.13 9.21 -21.43
C TYR A 18 5.75 9.57 -22.02
N LYS A 19 4.79 8.63 -21.95
CA LYS A 19 3.35 8.97 -22.05
C LYS A 19 2.93 9.68 -20.75
N GLY A 20 3.18 10.98 -20.68
CA GLY A 20 2.59 11.83 -19.65
C GLY A 20 1.06 11.88 -19.80
N CYS A 21 0.33 11.91 -18.68
CA CYS A 21 -1.13 11.99 -18.71
C CYS A 21 -1.57 13.43 -19.08
N LEU A 22 -1.77 13.66 -20.37
CA LEU A 22 -2.19 14.95 -20.93
C LEU A 22 -3.70 15.17 -20.75
N SER A 23 -4.16 15.42 -19.52
CA SER A 23 -5.28 16.35 -19.21
C SER A 23 -5.65 16.33 -17.72
N CYS A 24 -5.04 17.24 -16.95
CA CYS A 24 -5.68 17.81 -15.76
C CYS A 24 -5.47 19.33 -15.83
N LYS A 25 -6.40 20.04 -16.47
CA LYS A 25 -6.40 21.51 -16.54
C LYS A 25 -7.49 22.03 -15.60
N GLU A 26 -7.10 22.45 -14.41
CA GLU A 26 -7.94 23.21 -13.48
C GLU A 26 -7.39 24.64 -13.33
N PRO A 27 -8.22 25.70 -13.44
CA PRO A 27 -7.74 27.08 -13.49
C PRO A 27 -7.65 27.73 -12.10
N GLY A 28 -6.44 27.69 -11.52
CA GLY A 28 -5.83 28.80 -10.77
C GLY A 28 -6.49 29.32 -9.47
N ARG A 29 -5.73 29.21 -8.38
CA ARG A 29 -5.33 30.41 -7.61
C ARG A 29 -3.96 30.22 -6.93
N ALA A 30 -3.31 31.34 -6.63
CA ALA A 30 -1.86 31.43 -6.49
C ALA A 30 -1.27 30.88 -5.16
N PRO A 31 0.04 30.59 -5.10
CA PRO A 31 0.71 30.12 -3.88
C PRO A 31 0.77 31.21 -2.81
N ARG A 32 0.77 30.81 -1.53
CA ARG A 32 1.38 31.61 -0.45
C ARG A 32 2.57 30.89 0.14
N ASP A 33 3.67 31.60 0.05
CA ASP A 33 5.03 31.37 0.51
C ASP A 33 5.12 30.60 1.85
N HIS A 34 5.47 29.33 1.76
CA HIS A 34 6.36 28.74 2.76
C HIS A 34 7.77 28.69 2.17
N ILE A 35 8.65 29.41 2.85
CA ILE A 35 10.08 29.61 2.58
C ILE A 35 10.73 28.35 2.00
N GLY A 36 11.44 28.53 0.89
CA GLY A 36 12.00 27.43 0.11
C GLY A 36 13.04 26.62 0.89
N GLN A 37 12.69 25.38 1.22
CA GLN A 37 13.67 24.32 1.40
C GLN A 37 13.75 23.55 0.09
N ALA A 38 14.94 23.53 -0.54
CA ALA A 38 15.18 22.70 -1.71
C ALA A 38 14.76 21.25 -1.42
N GLY A 39 14.03 20.63 -2.34
CA GLY A 39 13.28 19.38 -2.17
C GLY A 39 14.15 18.14 -1.98
N SER A 40 14.97 18.12 -0.94
CA SER A 40 15.47 16.89 -0.32
C SER A 40 14.25 16.15 0.22
N THR A 41 13.78 15.15 -0.52
CA THR A 41 12.77 14.22 -0.03
C THR A 41 13.40 13.37 1.08
N SER A 42 13.39 13.91 2.30
CA SER A 42 13.93 13.26 3.49
C SER A 42 13.18 11.96 3.72
N MET A 43 13.86 10.85 3.46
CA MET A 43 13.34 9.52 3.72
C MET A 43 13.79 9.08 5.12
N LEU A 44 12.89 8.43 5.86
CA LEU A 44 13.19 7.90 7.18
C LEU A 44 14.15 6.71 7.08
N ALA A 45 15.19 6.72 7.91
CA ALA A 45 16.18 5.66 8.00
C ALA A 45 15.61 4.41 8.72
N GLN A 46 16.37 3.32 8.76
CA GLN A 46 15.95 2.14 9.51
C GLN A 46 15.92 2.44 11.02
N GLY A 47 14.82 2.08 11.69
CA GLY A 47 14.62 2.34 13.12
C GLY A 47 13.98 3.70 13.43
N GLU A 48 13.77 4.56 12.44
CA GLU A 48 13.05 5.82 12.63
C GLU A 48 11.53 5.60 12.83
N PRO A 49 10.87 6.43 13.65
CA PRO A 49 9.42 6.39 13.86
C PRO A 49 8.67 6.84 12.61
N CYS A 50 7.63 6.12 12.24
CA CYS A 50 6.89 6.30 10.99
C CYS A 50 5.39 6.01 11.15
N GLY A 51 4.61 6.48 10.17
CA GLY A 51 3.18 6.28 10.11
C GLY A 51 2.59 6.67 8.77
N VAL A 52 1.26 6.71 8.70
CA VAL A 52 0.50 7.06 7.49
C VAL A 52 0.73 8.53 7.09
N TYR A 53 0.95 9.40 8.07
CA TYR A 53 1.11 10.84 7.88
C TYR A 53 2.55 11.34 8.12
N THR A 54 3.53 10.44 8.19
CA THR A 54 4.95 10.81 8.31
C THR A 54 5.62 10.85 6.93
N LEU A 55 6.88 11.26 6.91
CA LEU A 55 7.78 10.99 5.79
C LEU A 55 7.83 9.48 5.47
N SER A 56 8.13 9.14 4.22
CA SER A 56 8.25 7.74 3.78
C SER A 56 9.57 7.12 4.26
N CYS A 57 9.54 5.84 4.61
CA CYS A 57 10.77 5.07 4.83
C CYS A 57 11.63 4.99 3.56
N ALA A 58 12.96 4.93 3.73
CA ALA A 58 13.88 4.77 2.63
C ALA A 58 13.65 3.48 1.81
N LYS A 59 14.12 3.48 0.56
CA LYS A 59 13.97 2.35 -0.36
C LYS A 59 14.47 1.03 0.25
N GLY A 60 13.63 0.00 0.23
CA GLY A 60 13.92 -1.30 0.84
C GLY A 60 13.53 -1.41 2.32
N LEU A 61 12.93 -0.37 2.90
CA LEU A 61 12.32 -0.39 4.22
C LEU A 61 10.78 -0.35 4.11
N ARG A 62 10.09 -0.81 5.16
CA ARG A 62 8.64 -0.73 5.32
C ARG A 62 8.32 -0.16 6.70
N CYS A 63 7.30 0.69 6.78
CA CYS A 63 6.75 1.12 8.07
C CYS A 63 5.91 -0.02 8.67
N VAL A 64 6.27 -0.49 9.87
CA VAL A 64 5.64 -1.63 10.55
C VAL A 64 5.38 -1.26 12.03
N PRO A 65 4.17 -1.52 12.57
CA PRO A 65 3.84 -1.27 13.98
C PRO A 65 4.53 -2.27 14.92
N LEU A 66 4.42 -2.08 16.24
CA LEU A 66 5.05 -2.98 17.19
C LEU A 66 4.39 -4.38 17.15
N PRO A 67 5.17 -5.49 17.24
CA PRO A 67 4.62 -6.85 17.15
C PRO A 67 3.56 -7.21 18.20
N GLN A 68 3.57 -6.54 19.36
CA GLN A 68 2.65 -6.79 20.47
C GLN A 68 1.52 -5.75 20.56
N GLU A 69 1.35 -4.91 19.53
CA GLU A 69 0.44 -3.77 19.60
C GLU A 69 -1.01 -4.15 19.30
N HIS A 70 -1.90 -4.00 20.29
CA HIS A 70 -3.31 -4.39 20.20
C HIS A 70 -4.13 -3.65 19.12
N SER A 71 -3.60 -2.59 18.52
CA SER A 71 -4.26 -1.82 17.45
C SER A 71 -3.28 -1.39 16.34
N PRO A 72 -2.77 -2.32 15.51
CA PRO A 72 -1.67 -2.05 14.57
C PRO A 72 -1.95 -0.92 13.55
N LEU A 73 -3.21 -0.78 13.11
CA LEU A 73 -3.60 0.30 12.18
C LEU A 73 -3.65 1.67 12.88
N GLN A 74 -4.18 1.71 14.11
CA GLN A 74 -4.26 2.94 14.90
C GLN A 74 -2.86 3.48 15.23
N ALA A 75 -1.92 2.58 15.50
CA ALA A 75 -0.52 2.90 15.72
C ALA A 75 0.15 3.59 14.53
N LEU A 76 -0.06 3.05 13.32
CA LEU A 76 0.46 3.62 12.08
C LEU A 76 -0.20 4.98 11.79
N LEU A 77 -1.49 5.16 12.06
CA LEU A 77 -2.14 6.47 11.97
C LEU A 77 -1.55 7.48 12.97
N GLN A 78 -1.09 7.01 14.14
CA GLN A 78 -0.49 7.81 15.21
C GLN A 78 1.04 7.96 15.11
N GLY A 79 1.69 7.46 14.04
CA GLY A 79 3.14 7.60 13.86
C GLY A 79 4.01 6.69 14.75
N ARG A 80 3.43 5.64 15.35
CA ARG A 80 4.13 4.69 16.25
C ARG A 80 4.72 3.46 15.55
N GLY A 81 4.69 3.42 14.21
CA GLY A 81 5.41 2.40 13.46
C GLY A 81 6.90 2.70 13.42
N PHE A 82 7.69 1.73 12.95
CA PHE A 82 9.13 1.90 12.73
C PHE A 82 9.52 1.42 11.34
N CYS A 83 10.48 2.11 10.71
CA CYS A 83 11.01 1.72 9.41
C CYS A 83 11.92 0.50 9.55
N THR A 84 11.48 -0.66 9.06
CA THR A 84 12.18 -1.95 9.17
C THR A 84 12.60 -2.48 7.81
N LYS A 85 13.65 -3.32 7.73
CA LYS A 85 14.06 -3.95 6.46
C LYS A 85 12.91 -4.75 5.88
N HIS A 86 12.57 -4.48 4.62
CA HIS A 86 11.57 -5.23 3.90
C HIS A 86 12.15 -6.58 3.46
N SER A 87 12.12 -7.56 4.35
CA SER A 87 12.28 -8.95 3.95
C SER A 87 11.19 -9.29 2.93
N ARG A 88 11.57 -9.83 1.77
CA ARG A 88 10.64 -10.45 0.82
C ARG A 88 10.19 -11.83 1.34
N THR A 89 9.87 -11.91 2.62
CA THR A 89 9.11 -13.01 3.19
C THR A 89 7.67 -12.89 2.71
N SER A 90 7.07 -14.03 2.39
CA SER A 90 5.73 -14.19 1.80
C SER A 90 4.63 -13.47 2.59
N PRO A 91 3.45 -13.21 1.96
CA PRO A 91 2.36 -12.53 2.62
C PRO A 91 1.91 -13.25 3.90
N THR A 92 1.92 -12.51 5.00
CA THR A 92 1.11 -12.68 6.21
C THR A 92 0.71 -14.12 6.56
N GLU A 93 1.47 -14.73 7.46
CA GLU A 93 0.93 -15.80 8.32
C GLU A 93 -0.32 -15.25 9.03
N ARG A 94 -1.48 -15.88 8.79
CA ARG A 94 -2.72 -15.48 9.46
C ARG A 94 -2.63 -15.92 10.93
N PRO A 95 -2.78 -15.01 11.92
CA PRO A 95 -3.01 -15.44 13.29
C PRO A 95 -4.30 -16.28 13.33
N HIS A 96 -4.21 -17.49 13.87
CA HIS A 96 -5.39 -18.33 14.08
C HIS A 96 -6.30 -17.67 15.13
N PRO A 97 -7.60 -17.44 14.84
CA PRO A 97 -8.53 -16.97 15.85
C PRO A 97 -8.89 -18.10 16.82
N THR A 98 -8.13 -18.24 17.90
CA THR A 98 -8.47 -19.17 18.99
C THR A 98 -9.55 -18.54 19.87
N GLY A 99 -10.83 -18.82 19.58
CA GLY A 99 -11.93 -18.37 20.42
C GLY A 99 -13.32 -18.67 19.85
N PRO A 100 -14.27 -19.20 20.65
CA PRO A 100 -15.64 -19.44 20.19
C PRO A 100 -16.39 -18.10 20.10
N HIS A 101 -16.75 -17.71 18.87
CA HIS A 101 -17.58 -16.51 18.64
C HIS A 101 -19.06 -16.90 18.53
N PRO A 102 -19.92 -16.62 19.52
CA PRO A 102 -21.35 -16.54 19.30
C PRO A 102 -21.67 -15.18 18.64
N SER A 103 -22.52 -15.19 17.61
CA SER A 103 -23.56 -14.17 17.34
C SER A 103 -24.19 -14.40 15.97
N HIS A 104 -25.26 -15.19 15.97
CA HIS A 104 -26.18 -15.29 14.85
C HIS A 104 -27.12 -14.08 14.84
N SER A 105 -26.64 -12.94 14.33
CA SER A 105 -27.38 -11.67 14.29
C SER A 105 -26.94 -10.78 13.11
N GLY A 106 -27.62 -10.92 11.96
CA GLY A 106 -27.46 -9.99 10.83
C GLY A 106 -27.20 -10.60 9.45
N GLU A 107 -27.54 -11.88 9.21
CA GLU A 107 -27.39 -12.50 7.88
C GLU A 107 -28.44 -12.01 6.87
N ILE A 108 -29.64 -11.67 7.35
CA ILE A 108 -30.81 -11.38 6.51
C ILE A 108 -30.60 -10.13 5.64
N GLU A 109 -29.96 -9.07 6.15
CA GLU A 109 -29.81 -7.78 5.46
C GLU A 109 -28.44 -7.50 4.81
N LYS A 110 -27.54 -8.50 4.65
CA LYS A 110 -26.40 -8.29 3.75
C LYS A 110 -26.89 -8.21 2.29
N ALA A 111 -26.53 -7.12 1.61
CA ALA A 111 -26.77 -6.94 0.18
C ALA A 111 -26.12 -8.06 -0.67
N PRO A 112 -26.65 -8.37 -1.88
CA PRO A 112 -26.41 -9.65 -2.55
C PRO A 112 -24.95 -9.90 -2.96
N CYS A 113 -24.17 -8.87 -3.29
CA CYS A 113 -22.74 -9.04 -3.59
C CYS A 113 -21.96 -9.43 -2.33
N ARG A 114 -22.29 -8.83 -1.18
CA ARG A 114 -21.63 -9.16 0.10
C ARG A 114 -21.96 -10.58 0.57
N LYS A 115 -23.18 -11.07 0.32
CA LYS A 115 -23.56 -12.47 0.55
C LYS A 115 -22.72 -13.42 -0.29
N LEU A 116 -22.62 -13.18 -1.61
CA LEU A 116 -21.80 -14.00 -2.49
C LEU A 116 -20.31 -13.96 -2.11
N LEU A 117 -19.77 -12.77 -1.80
CA LEU A 117 -18.37 -12.61 -1.37
C LEU A 117 -18.06 -13.45 -0.13
N ASN A 118 -18.92 -13.43 0.89
CA ASN A 118 -18.72 -14.23 2.11
C ASN A 118 -18.78 -15.74 1.84
N SER A 119 -19.67 -16.18 0.93
CA SER A 119 -19.75 -17.58 0.49
C SER A 119 -18.48 -18.01 -0.25
N VAL A 120 -18.00 -17.19 -1.20
CA VAL A 120 -16.73 -17.43 -1.90
C VAL A 120 -15.57 -17.50 -0.92
N LEU A 121 -15.43 -16.53 -0.01
CA LEU A 121 -14.32 -16.51 0.96
C LEU A 121 -14.31 -17.76 1.86
N ARG A 122 -15.47 -18.26 2.29
CA ARG A 122 -15.59 -19.53 3.02
C ARG A 122 -15.18 -20.74 2.19
N GLY A 123 -15.61 -20.85 0.93
CA GLY A 123 -15.19 -21.93 0.04
C GLY A 123 -13.69 -21.88 -0.28
N VAL A 124 -13.14 -20.67 -0.37
CA VAL A 124 -11.72 -20.39 -0.65
C VAL A 124 -10.83 -20.76 0.54
N GLU A 125 -11.25 -20.49 1.77
CA GLU A 125 -10.54 -20.91 2.98
C GLU A 125 -10.39 -22.44 3.06
N LEU A 126 -11.33 -23.19 2.49
CA LEU A 126 -11.29 -24.65 2.39
C LEU A 126 -10.50 -25.16 1.16
N THR A 127 -10.32 -24.33 0.12
CA THR A 127 -9.76 -24.76 -1.19
C THR A 127 -8.32 -24.31 -1.44
N ILE A 128 -7.85 -23.24 -0.78
CA ILE A 128 -6.48 -22.70 -0.94
C ILE A 128 -5.38 -23.75 -0.69
N PHE A 129 -5.62 -24.73 0.18
CA PHE A 129 -4.65 -25.78 0.48
C PHE A 129 -4.57 -26.91 -0.57
N LEU A 130 -5.43 -26.90 -1.61
CA LEU A 130 -5.65 -28.09 -2.47
C LEU A 130 -5.79 -27.82 -3.98
N SER A 131 -5.74 -26.58 -4.50
CA SER A 131 -5.91 -26.36 -5.96
C SER A 131 -5.37 -25.06 -6.55
N ASP A 132 -4.66 -25.17 -7.67
CA ASP A 132 -4.38 -24.09 -8.63
C ASP A 132 -5.62 -23.76 -9.48
N ARG A 133 -6.65 -23.14 -8.87
CA ARG A 133 -7.86 -22.69 -9.58
C ARG A 133 -8.05 -21.18 -9.44
N ASP A 134 -8.42 -20.54 -10.55
CA ASP A 134 -8.80 -19.13 -10.57
C ASP A 134 -10.09 -18.91 -9.76
N ILE A 135 -9.96 -18.22 -8.64
CA ILE A 135 -11.05 -17.88 -7.73
C ILE A 135 -11.68 -16.55 -8.17
N TYR A 136 -12.96 -16.58 -8.56
CA TYR A 136 -13.70 -15.36 -8.88
C TYR A 136 -14.10 -14.58 -7.62
N ILE A 137 -13.54 -13.38 -7.45
CA ILE A 137 -13.90 -12.45 -6.37
C ILE A 137 -14.88 -11.39 -6.93
N PRO A 138 -16.13 -11.29 -6.42
CA PRO A 138 -17.09 -10.31 -6.90
C PRO A 138 -16.74 -8.88 -6.42
N ASN A 139 -16.89 -7.90 -7.32
CA ASN A 139 -16.64 -6.49 -7.01
C ASN A 139 -17.86 -5.85 -6.35
N CYS A 140 -17.80 -5.62 -5.03
CA CYS A 140 -18.88 -5.03 -4.26
C CYS A 140 -18.63 -3.55 -3.94
N ASP A 141 -19.70 -2.76 -3.81
CA ASP A 141 -19.63 -1.42 -3.24
C ASP A 141 -19.64 -1.44 -1.69
N THR A 142 -19.69 -0.24 -1.11
CA THR A 142 -19.73 0.00 0.34
C THR A 142 -21.04 -0.45 0.98
N LEU A 143 -22.14 -0.48 0.22
CA LEU A 143 -23.45 -0.97 0.66
C LEU A 143 -23.57 -2.50 0.49
N GLY A 144 -22.67 -3.12 -0.28
CA GLY A 144 -22.62 -4.56 -0.54
C GLY A 144 -23.39 -5.01 -1.78
N PHE A 145 -23.70 -4.10 -2.71
CA PHE A 145 -24.25 -4.41 -4.04
C PHE A 145 -23.14 -4.57 -5.08
N TYR A 146 -23.47 -5.14 -6.23
CA TYR A 146 -22.51 -5.35 -7.31
C TYR A 146 -22.15 -4.03 -7.99
N ARG A 147 -20.85 -3.69 -8.06
CA ARG A 147 -20.39 -2.60 -8.91
C ARG A 147 -20.50 -3.00 -10.38
N LYS A 148 -20.99 -2.09 -11.22
CA LYS A 148 -20.85 -2.21 -12.68
C LYS A 148 -19.36 -2.34 -13.02
N LYS A 149 -19.01 -3.21 -13.96
CA LYS A 149 -17.63 -3.27 -14.49
C LYS A 149 -17.31 -1.91 -15.10
N GLN A 150 -16.17 -1.33 -14.71
CA GLN A 150 -15.60 -0.20 -15.43
C GLN A 150 -14.80 -0.81 -16.58
N CYS A 151 -15.33 -0.67 -17.79
CA CYS A 151 -14.68 -1.05 -19.04
C CYS A 151 -13.79 0.10 -19.51
#